data_AF-A0A3E1ET09-F1
#
_entry.id   AF-A0A3E1ET09-F1
#
_cell.length_a   1.000
_cell.length_b   1.000
_cell.length_c   1.000
_cell.angle_alpha   90.00
_cell.angle_beta   90.00
_cell.angle_gamma   90.00
#
_symmetry.space_group_name_H-M   'P 1'
#
loop_
_entity.id
_entity.type
_entity.pdbx_description
1 polymer ?
#
loop_
_entity_poly.entity_id
_entity_poly.type
_entity_poly.pdbx_seq_one_letter_code
_entity_poly.pdbx_strand_id
1 'polypeptide(L)'
;MKRSLLSFLTLGLAVVAWLVPALTAAETAAAPEGAAAAAASAEPVKPKPTGFRLFGKKKEKAAETAAAVKPAAAAKPVAAETAKPAVAAKPAAAAAVPEAGKLKASGFRLFGKKKEKVAAAAAKPVAAEPAKPVLETAAAAAGPVVAEKKPGFFARLFGGRGGSGGGVETDKDAARRSAAEVAFLAECGALAAPGSTVTGRDGWLFSGSELGVLAKAGGTGTAIGVMADYAAQLRGLGCDVIVVPVPPKALVYPDKVVRKAKIPVKRKVVPRLDSSWAAALKALETRGMTTVDLLPVFLAHRGDKEGAPYTQTGNTWSPRGVQLAAEAVAAAVKRSRAAKVAGSVQGISAEPGSISYTGSLAAGANPAVKAETLTLRNIGRISGDKVRSVSFSTSGGGLLLMGDSSILAWRESGNPAGSSGSFSSLADQVAAELQAIPDVLSVPGDGRNAPRLRIMRERTSGRGTLTGTKAIVWVIPMTDLASAAWQQVPLQLSFSLDQPEIMLR
;
A
#
# COMPACT_ATOMS: atom_id res chain seq x y z
N MET A 1 -59.77 25.93 -16.99
CA MET A 1 -58.59 26.17 -16.11
C MET A 1 -57.32 25.70 -16.83
N LYS A 2 -56.61 26.61 -17.52
CA LYS A 2 -55.32 26.36 -18.19
C LYS A 2 -54.51 27.67 -18.19
N ARG A 3 -53.82 27.97 -17.07
CA ARG A 3 -52.92 29.14 -16.88
C ARG A 3 -52.20 29.03 -15.52
N SER A 4 -51.27 28.08 -15.36
CA SER A 4 -50.24 28.12 -14.30
C SER A 4 -49.13 27.08 -14.52
N LEU A 5 -48.44 27.14 -15.67
CA LEU A 5 -47.29 26.26 -15.94
C LEU A 5 -46.11 26.95 -16.66
N LEU A 6 -46.16 28.28 -16.82
CA LEU A 6 -45.15 29.06 -17.55
C LEU A 6 -44.32 30.01 -16.67
N SER A 7 -44.57 30.07 -15.35
CA SER A 7 -43.87 30.98 -14.42
C SER A 7 -42.74 30.31 -13.63
N PHE A 8 -42.53 28.99 -13.76
CA PHE A 8 -41.50 28.25 -13.03
C PHE A 8 -40.22 27.98 -13.84
N LEU A 9 -40.20 28.23 -15.15
CA LEU A 9 -39.04 27.94 -16.01
C LEU A 9 -38.07 29.13 -16.18
N THR A 10 -38.42 30.33 -15.70
CA THR A 10 -37.62 31.56 -15.87
C THR A 10 -36.78 31.97 -14.65
N LEU A 11 -36.98 31.35 -13.48
CA LEU A 11 -36.10 31.56 -12.31
C LEU A 11 -34.92 30.57 -12.23
N GLY A 12 -34.97 29.46 -12.96
CA GLY A 12 -34.00 28.36 -12.86
C GLY A 12 -32.67 28.55 -13.59
N LEU A 13 -32.51 29.60 -14.40
CA LEU A 13 -31.30 29.82 -15.22
C LEU A 13 -30.44 31.05 -14.84
N ALA A 14 -30.90 31.89 -13.89
CA ALA A 14 -30.21 33.14 -13.56
C ALA A 14 -29.11 33.01 -12.49
N VAL A 15 -29.10 31.91 -11.71
CA VAL A 15 -28.20 31.76 -10.54
C VAL A 15 -26.88 31.02 -10.87
N VAL A 16 -26.78 30.40 -12.05
CA VAL A 16 -25.58 29.59 -12.44
C VAL A 16 -24.48 30.44 -13.11
N ALA A 17 -24.69 31.74 -13.29
CA ALA A 17 -23.80 32.63 -14.05
C ALA A 17 -22.92 33.58 -13.20
N TRP A 18 -22.95 33.51 -11.87
CA TRP A 18 -22.35 34.53 -10.98
C TRP A 18 -21.45 34.00 -9.85
N LEU A 19 -20.80 32.84 -10.04
CA LEU A 19 -19.88 32.26 -9.04
C LEU A 19 -18.64 31.55 -9.61
N VAL A 20 -18.13 32.05 -10.74
CA VAL A 20 -16.76 31.84 -11.24
C VAL A 20 -16.39 33.16 -11.95
N PRO A 21 -15.43 33.98 -11.46
CA PRO A 21 -14.06 33.56 -11.15
C PRO A 21 -13.44 34.18 -9.87
N ALA A 22 -13.00 33.34 -8.93
CA ALA A 22 -12.22 33.79 -7.76
C ALA A 22 -11.19 32.72 -7.33
N LEU A 23 -10.30 32.32 -8.24
CA LEU A 23 -9.26 31.32 -7.95
C LEU A 23 -8.02 31.40 -8.87
N THR A 24 -7.59 32.63 -9.20
CA THR A 24 -6.32 32.91 -9.92
C THR A 24 -5.71 34.24 -9.48
N ALA A 25 -5.26 34.36 -8.23
CA ALA A 25 -4.32 35.40 -7.76
C ALA A 25 -3.92 35.19 -6.29
N ALA A 26 -2.91 34.34 -6.00
CA ALA A 26 -2.30 34.25 -4.66
C ALA A 26 -0.92 33.55 -4.66
N GLU A 27 0.00 33.90 -5.57
CA GLU A 27 1.39 33.45 -5.42
C GLU A 27 2.40 34.42 -6.06
N THR A 28 2.86 35.40 -5.29
CA THR A 28 4.09 36.16 -5.58
C THR A 28 4.78 36.62 -4.29
N ALA A 29 6.12 36.52 -4.33
CA ALA A 29 7.14 37.07 -3.43
C ALA A 29 7.57 36.24 -2.20
N ALA A 30 8.70 35.54 -2.32
CA ALA A 30 10.00 36.08 -1.83
C ALA A 30 11.16 35.09 -2.04
N ALA A 31 12.10 35.43 -2.94
CA ALA A 31 13.46 34.89 -2.97
C ALA A 31 14.41 35.97 -3.55
N PRO A 32 15.66 36.11 -3.05
CA PRO A 32 16.46 37.33 -3.23
C PRO A 32 17.30 37.38 -4.52
N GLU A 33 17.81 38.58 -4.80
CA GLU A 33 18.66 38.95 -5.93
C GLU A 33 20.03 38.22 -5.97
N GLY A 34 20.59 38.05 -7.17
CA GLY A 34 21.98 37.64 -7.34
C GLY A 34 22.41 37.31 -8.78
N ALA A 35 23.10 38.26 -9.43
CA ALA A 35 23.93 38.10 -10.64
C ALA A 35 23.27 37.85 -12.03
N ALA A 36 23.22 38.93 -12.81
CA ALA A 36 23.72 39.09 -14.20
C ALA A 36 24.45 37.91 -14.90
N ALA A 37 24.51 37.82 -16.24
CA ALA A 37 23.80 38.47 -17.35
C ALA A 37 24.23 37.82 -18.69
N ALA A 38 23.35 37.75 -19.68
CA ALA A 38 23.69 37.71 -21.12
C ALA A 38 22.42 37.91 -21.95
N ALA A 39 22.39 38.93 -22.81
CA ALA A 39 21.25 39.22 -23.68
C ALA A 39 21.52 38.76 -25.13
N ALA A 40 20.47 38.30 -25.82
CA ALA A 40 20.39 38.30 -27.28
C ALA A 40 18.93 38.46 -27.70
N SER A 41 18.64 39.50 -28.49
CA SER A 41 17.28 39.95 -28.82
C SER A 41 16.67 39.22 -30.01
N ALA A 42 15.34 39.06 -30.01
CA ALA A 42 14.54 38.85 -31.23
C ALA A 42 13.14 39.46 -31.05
N GLU A 43 12.68 40.23 -32.04
CA GLU A 43 11.41 40.99 -31.99
C GLU A 43 10.16 40.16 -32.36
N PRO A 44 8.94 40.64 -32.02
CA PRO A 44 7.73 39.82 -32.00
C PRO A 44 6.82 39.97 -33.24
N VAL A 45 6.11 38.88 -33.59
CA VAL A 45 5.00 38.88 -34.57
C VAL A 45 3.66 38.74 -33.83
N LYS A 46 2.72 39.64 -34.12
CA LYS A 46 1.37 39.68 -33.49
C LYS A 46 0.41 38.63 -34.10
N PRO A 47 -0.43 37.97 -33.29
CA PRO A 47 -1.57 37.19 -33.79
C PRO A 47 -2.85 38.05 -33.96
N LYS A 48 -3.71 37.67 -34.93
CA LYS A 48 -5.10 38.14 -35.05
C LYS A 48 -6.08 37.08 -34.49
N PRO A 49 -7.23 37.48 -33.93
CA PRO A 49 -8.24 36.54 -33.45
C PRO A 49 -9.21 36.09 -34.55
N THR A 50 -9.76 34.88 -34.41
CA THR A 50 -10.91 34.39 -35.19
C THR A 50 -12.04 33.95 -34.26
N GLY A 51 -13.29 34.25 -34.67
CA GLY A 51 -14.47 34.14 -33.82
C GLY A 51 -15.39 32.94 -34.12
N PHE A 52 -16.43 32.85 -33.30
CA PHE A 52 -17.57 31.93 -33.41
C PHE A 52 -18.28 31.94 -34.78
N ARG A 53 -18.74 30.77 -35.26
CA ARG A 53 -20.19 30.41 -35.34
C ARG A 53 -20.51 29.02 -35.96
N LEU A 54 -21.32 28.25 -35.22
CA LEU A 54 -22.55 27.52 -35.57
C LEU A 54 -22.69 26.57 -36.81
N PHE A 55 -23.35 25.43 -36.51
CA PHE A 55 -24.19 24.54 -37.34
C PHE A 55 -23.58 23.70 -38.50
N GLY A 56 -23.91 22.40 -38.50
CA GLY A 56 -23.80 21.52 -39.68
C GLY A 56 -23.87 20.01 -39.37
N LYS A 57 -24.99 19.35 -39.73
CA LYS A 57 -25.20 17.89 -39.57
C LYS A 57 -24.53 17.07 -40.69
N LYS A 58 -24.51 15.72 -40.50
CA LYS A 58 -24.35 14.63 -41.50
C LYS A 58 -22.92 14.42 -42.05
N LYS A 59 -22.50 13.24 -42.55
CA LYS A 59 -22.85 11.80 -42.31
C LYS A 59 -21.88 10.95 -43.16
N GLU A 60 -21.72 9.66 -42.84
CA GLU A 60 -21.14 8.58 -43.69
C GLU A 60 -19.62 8.62 -43.98
N LYS A 61 -18.93 7.51 -43.68
CA LYS A 61 -18.29 6.50 -44.56
C LYS A 61 -17.02 7.00 -45.26
N ALA A 62 -15.82 6.48 -44.98
CA ALA A 62 -15.33 5.08 -45.05
C ALA A 62 -14.92 4.66 -46.47
N ALA A 63 -13.79 3.94 -46.55
CA ALA A 63 -13.16 3.35 -47.74
C ALA A 63 -12.55 4.38 -48.73
N GLU A 64 -11.48 4.12 -49.49
CA GLU A 64 -10.47 3.03 -49.50
C GLU A 64 -9.42 3.34 -50.60
N THR A 65 -8.22 2.73 -50.53
CA THR A 65 -7.19 2.64 -51.61
C THR A 65 -6.60 3.94 -52.22
N ALA A 66 -5.53 3.91 -53.04
CA ALA A 66 -4.25 3.18 -53.04
C ALA A 66 -3.40 3.72 -54.22
N ALA A 67 -2.18 3.19 -54.40
CA ALA A 67 -1.26 3.42 -55.53
C ALA A 67 -0.67 4.85 -55.62
N ALA A 68 0.63 5.08 -55.36
CA ALA A 68 1.85 4.62 -56.06
C ALA A 68 2.25 5.55 -57.23
N VAL A 69 3.55 5.87 -57.32
CA VAL A 69 4.33 6.14 -58.55
C VAL A 69 5.82 6.40 -58.16
N LYS A 70 6.72 5.65 -58.80
CA LYS A 70 8.20 5.79 -58.89
C LYS A 70 8.49 6.57 -60.22
N PRO A 71 9.72 6.99 -60.67
CA PRO A 71 11.08 6.59 -60.26
C PRO A 71 12.21 7.67 -60.37
N ALA A 72 13.48 7.19 -60.37
CA ALA A 72 14.70 7.75 -61.00
C ALA A 72 15.32 9.06 -60.41
N ALA A 73 16.56 9.08 -59.89
CA ALA A 73 17.89 8.90 -60.51
C ALA A 73 18.38 10.16 -61.28
N ALA A 74 19.66 10.58 -61.26
CA ALA A 74 20.92 10.01 -60.74
C ALA A 74 21.67 11.07 -59.84
N ALA A 75 22.99 11.11 -59.55
CA ALA A 75 24.20 10.38 -60.01
C ALA A 75 25.32 10.31 -58.91
N LYS A 76 26.60 10.44 -59.31
CA LYS A 76 27.88 10.46 -58.54
C LYS A 76 28.95 11.22 -59.41
N PRO A 77 30.31 11.17 -59.25
CA PRO A 77 31.20 10.62 -58.19
C PRO A 77 32.44 11.52 -57.85
N VAL A 78 33.43 10.97 -57.11
CA VAL A 78 34.93 11.04 -57.24
C VAL A 78 35.55 10.59 -55.89
N ALA A 79 36.02 9.33 -55.76
CA ALA A 79 37.42 8.83 -55.82
C ALA A 79 38.20 8.97 -54.48
N ALA A 80 38.51 7.88 -53.75
CA ALA A 80 39.70 6.99 -53.82
C ALA A 80 40.84 7.49 -52.88
N GLU A 81 41.52 6.67 -52.06
CA GLU A 81 42.39 5.54 -52.43
C GLU A 81 42.68 4.49 -51.29
N THR A 82 43.00 3.25 -51.68
CA THR A 82 43.96 2.22 -51.15
C THR A 82 44.44 2.17 -49.65
N ALA A 83 44.83 1.03 -49.04
CA ALA A 83 44.73 -0.43 -49.33
C ALA A 83 45.06 -1.33 -48.08
N LYS A 84 44.82 -2.65 -48.22
CA LYS A 84 45.04 -3.84 -47.33
C LYS A 84 46.54 -4.22 -47.13
N PRO A 85 46.97 -5.37 -46.48
CA PRO A 85 46.29 -6.56 -45.90
C PRO A 85 46.67 -6.87 -44.42
N ALA A 86 45.98 -7.67 -43.58
CA ALA A 86 45.34 -9.01 -43.60
C ALA A 86 46.22 -10.20 -43.13
N VAL A 87 45.78 -10.93 -42.09
CA VAL A 87 46.00 -12.38 -41.84
C VAL A 87 44.70 -12.95 -41.23
N ALA A 88 44.39 -14.24 -41.47
CA ALA A 88 43.09 -14.87 -41.22
C ALA A 88 43.20 -16.26 -40.52
N ALA A 89 42.08 -17.00 -40.49
CA ALA A 89 41.86 -18.39 -40.04
C ALA A 89 41.51 -18.59 -38.54
N LYS A 90 40.59 -19.49 -38.13
CA LYS A 90 39.56 -20.32 -38.84
C LYS A 90 38.60 -20.96 -37.79
N PRO A 91 37.31 -21.20 -38.09
CA PRO A 91 36.39 -21.94 -37.21
C PRO A 91 36.13 -23.40 -37.67
N ALA A 92 35.94 -24.32 -36.70
CA ALA A 92 35.47 -25.73 -36.80
C ALA A 92 35.59 -26.38 -35.40
N ALA A 93 34.86 -27.40 -34.95
CA ALA A 93 33.71 -28.16 -35.47
C ALA A 93 32.89 -28.76 -34.29
N ALA A 94 31.85 -29.53 -34.60
CA ALA A 94 30.91 -30.12 -33.64
C ALA A 94 31.23 -31.59 -33.25
N ALA A 95 30.36 -32.15 -32.38
CA ALA A 95 30.12 -33.56 -32.06
C ALA A 95 31.04 -34.28 -31.05
N ALA A 96 30.44 -34.76 -29.95
CA ALA A 96 30.36 -36.19 -29.61
C ALA A 96 29.38 -36.46 -28.44
N VAL A 97 28.58 -37.51 -28.58
CA VAL A 97 27.80 -38.17 -27.50
C VAL A 97 28.62 -39.36 -26.98
N PRO A 98 28.40 -39.84 -25.74
CA PRO A 98 28.47 -41.28 -25.51
C PRO A 98 27.22 -41.87 -24.83
N GLU A 99 26.86 -43.07 -25.29
CA GLU A 99 25.74 -43.89 -24.82
C GLU A 99 26.19 -44.91 -23.73
N ALA A 100 25.26 -45.72 -23.21
CA ALA A 100 25.44 -46.56 -22.03
C ALA A 100 26.19 -47.89 -22.24
N GLY A 101 26.84 -48.41 -21.18
CA GLY A 101 27.64 -49.64 -21.21
C GLY A 101 27.78 -50.41 -19.87
N LYS A 102 26.70 -51.10 -19.48
CA LYS A 102 26.57 -52.25 -18.54
C LYS A 102 27.73 -52.77 -17.66
N LEU A 103 27.38 -52.98 -16.38
CA LEU A 103 27.66 -54.16 -15.51
C LEU A 103 29.10 -54.52 -15.06
N LYS A 104 29.31 -54.53 -13.74
CA LYS A 104 29.65 -55.76 -12.97
C LYS A 104 29.38 -55.59 -11.46
N ALA A 105 29.15 -56.71 -10.77
CA ALA A 105 28.75 -56.75 -9.36
C ALA A 105 29.78 -57.46 -8.47
N SER A 106 29.97 -56.97 -7.24
CA SER A 106 30.59 -57.59 -6.04
C SER A 106 30.96 -56.46 -5.05
N GLY A 107 30.90 -56.57 -3.72
CA GLY A 107 30.31 -57.62 -2.87
C GLY A 107 30.34 -57.19 -1.38
N PHE A 108 29.22 -57.37 -0.69
CA PHE A 108 29.07 -58.00 0.63
C PHE A 108 30.24 -57.98 1.67
N ARG A 109 30.14 -57.18 2.74
CA ARG A 109 30.16 -57.52 4.21
C ARG A 109 30.39 -56.23 5.04
N LEU A 110 29.69 -55.84 6.12
CA LEU A 110 29.15 -56.42 7.38
C LEU A 110 30.06 -56.13 8.62
N PHE A 111 29.40 -55.80 9.75
CA PHE A 111 29.90 -55.34 11.08
C PHE A 111 30.13 -53.82 11.26
N GLY A 112 29.68 -53.16 12.35
CA GLY A 112 28.88 -53.71 13.46
C GLY A 112 28.31 -52.70 14.49
N LYS A 113 27.09 -53.02 14.95
CA LYS A 113 26.35 -52.67 16.19
C LYS A 113 26.92 -51.65 17.21
N LYS A 114 26.06 -50.70 17.61
CA LYS A 114 25.78 -50.30 19.02
C LYS A 114 24.35 -49.74 19.12
N LYS A 115 23.36 -50.58 19.44
CA LYS A 115 22.70 -50.72 20.76
C LYS A 115 21.82 -49.53 21.17
N GLU A 116 20.53 -49.64 20.83
CA GLU A 116 19.43 -49.01 21.58
C GLU A 116 19.36 -49.54 23.03
N LYS A 117 18.65 -48.79 23.88
CA LYS A 117 18.20 -49.27 25.20
C LYS A 117 16.75 -48.85 25.42
N VAL A 118 15.82 -49.72 25.02
CA VAL A 118 14.39 -49.62 25.37
C VAL A 118 14.19 -50.22 26.76
N ALA A 119 13.35 -49.60 27.59
CA ALA A 119 12.83 -50.18 28.82
C ALA A 119 11.30 -50.17 28.77
N ALA A 120 10.69 -51.31 29.09
CA ALA A 120 9.24 -51.49 29.09
C ALA A 120 8.81 -52.35 30.29
N ALA A 121 7.73 -51.95 30.94
CA ALA A 121 6.87 -52.76 31.82
C ALA A 121 5.50 -52.03 31.84
N ALA A 122 4.42 -52.57 31.28
CA ALA A 122 3.63 -53.76 31.67
C ALA A 122 2.67 -53.46 32.85
N ALA A 123 1.41 -53.89 32.72
CA ALA A 123 0.25 -53.39 33.48
C ALA A 123 -0.64 -54.52 34.03
N LYS A 124 -1.53 -54.22 35.02
CA LYS A 124 -2.85 -54.86 35.38
C LYS A 124 -3.35 -54.43 36.80
N PRO A 125 -4.60 -54.71 37.30
CA PRO A 125 -5.92 -54.20 36.84
C PRO A 125 -6.95 -53.92 38.01
N VAL A 126 -8.27 -53.78 37.69
CA VAL A 126 -9.51 -53.80 38.56
C VAL A 126 -9.71 -52.58 39.51
N ALA A 127 -10.90 -52.06 39.92
CA ALA A 127 -12.34 -52.39 39.80
C ALA A 127 -13.19 -51.06 39.78
N ALA A 128 -14.29 -50.89 39.02
CA ALA A 128 -15.72 -51.16 39.32
C ALA A 128 -16.46 -50.25 40.36
N GLU A 129 -17.28 -49.31 39.84
CA GLU A 129 -18.66 -48.87 40.26
C GLU A 129 -18.97 -48.28 41.67
N PRO A 130 -20.18 -47.66 41.93
CA PRO A 130 -21.37 -47.40 41.07
C PRO A 130 -21.84 -45.89 41.05
N ALA A 131 -23.11 -45.61 40.70
CA ALA A 131 -23.61 -44.32 40.19
C ALA A 131 -24.93 -43.75 40.80
N LYS A 132 -25.39 -42.59 40.27
CA LYS A 132 -26.73 -41.91 40.37
C LYS A 132 -27.03 -41.03 41.63
N PRO A 133 -28.07 -40.17 41.63
CA PRO A 133 -28.97 -39.65 40.55
C PRO A 133 -28.84 -38.11 40.34
N VAL A 134 -29.20 -37.46 39.23
CA VAL A 134 -30.53 -37.16 38.61
C VAL A 134 -31.53 -36.42 39.49
N LEU A 135 -31.89 -35.19 39.11
CA LEU A 135 -33.24 -34.62 39.28
C LEU A 135 -33.49 -33.46 38.30
N GLU A 136 -34.58 -33.57 37.52
CA GLU A 136 -35.16 -32.48 36.72
C GLU A 136 -36.15 -31.67 37.56
N THR A 137 -36.46 -30.42 37.18
CA THR A 137 -37.83 -30.01 36.80
C THR A 137 -37.91 -28.57 36.29
N ALA A 138 -38.74 -28.40 35.24
CA ALA A 138 -39.74 -27.35 34.93
C ALA A 138 -39.50 -25.88 35.38
N ALA A 139 -39.55 -24.84 34.53
CA ALA A 139 -40.51 -24.42 33.47
C ALA A 139 -41.64 -23.46 33.94
N ALA A 140 -42.15 -22.67 32.99
CA ALA A 140 -43.32 -21.78 33.02
C ALA A 140 -43.18 -20.29 33.44
N ALA A 141 -43.22 -19.47 32.41
CA ALA A 141 -43.68 -18.08 32.27
C ALA A 141 -44.61 -17.45 33.35
N ALA A 142 -44.39 -16.16 33.61
CA ALA A 142 -45.45 -15.14 33.71
C ALA A 142 -44.89 -13.70 33.55
N GLY A 143 -45.65 -12.86 32.87
CA GLY A 143 -45.71 -11.40 33.06
C GLY A 143 -47.18 -10.98 32.93
N PRO A 144 -47.54 -9.67 32.89
CA PRO A 144 -46.74 -8.47 33.13
C PRO A 144 -47.29 -7.63 34.31
N VAL A 145 -46.51 -6.66 34.83
CA VAL A 145 -47.06 -5.57 35.67
C VAL A 145 -46.44 -4.23 35.28
N VAL A 146 -47.30 -3.25 35.05
CA VAL A 146 -46.95 -1.84 34.79
C VAL A 146 -46.85 -1.09 36.11
N ALA A 147 -45.77 -0.34 36.32
CA ALA A 147 -45.73 0.78 37.28
C ALA A 147 -44.62 1.78 36.93
N GLU A 148 -44.99 3.03 36.70
CA GLU A 148 -44.04 4.14 36.52
C GLU A 148 -43.31 4.46 37.84
N LYS A 149 -42.01 4.81 37.76
CA LYS A 149 -41.42 5.80 38.68
C LYS A 149 -40.17 6.47 38.10
N LYS A 150 -40.08 7.77 38.43
CA LYS A 150 -39.24 8.84 37.83
C LYS A 150 -37.73 8.54 37.78
N PRO A 151 -36.99 9.12 36.80
CA PRO A 151 -35.56 8.92 36.67
C PRO A 151 -34.76 9.72 37.71
N GLY A 152 -33.81 9.07 38.37
CA GLY A 152 -32.86 9.71 39.27
C GLY A 152 -31.62 8.84 39.46
N PHE A 153 -30.46 9.48 39.59
CA PHE A 153 -29.22 8.89 40.11
C PHE A 153 -28.33 8.00 39.20
N PHE A 154 -28.33 8.17 37.86
CA PHE A 154 -27.21 7.68 37.02
C PHE A 154 -26.61 8.70 36.03
N ALA A 155 -26.99 9.97 36.15
CA ALA A 155 -26.44 11.07 35.34
C ALA A 155 -25.33 11.85 36.09
N ARG A 156 -24.25 11.18 36.52
CA ARG A 156 -23.08 11.88 37.10
C ARG A 156 -21.70 11.19 36.97
N LEU A 157 -21.47 10.38 35.92
CA LEU A 157 -20.13 9.84 35.63
C LEU A 157 -19.53 10.19 34.25
N PHE A 158 -20.32 10.81 33.35
CA PHE A 158 -19.87 11.25 32.03
C PHE A 158 -20.26 12.71 31.74
N GLY A 159 -19.93 13.60 32.67
CA GLY A 159 -19.91 15.05 32.43
C GLY A 159 -18.60 15.42 31.73
N GLY A 160 -18.70 15.93 30.50
CA GLY A 160 -17.55 16.02 29.61
C GLY A 160 -16.50 17.08 29.98
N ARG A 161 -15.29 16.87 29.47
CA ARG A 161 -14.39 17.98 29.12
C ARG A 161 -13.92 17.75 27.69
N GLY A 162 -14.48 18.53 26.76
CA GLY A 162 -14.00 18.60 25.38
C GLY A 162 -12.59 19.18 25.36
N GLY A 163 -11.59 18.32 25.48
CA GLY A 163 -10.19 18.67 25.31
C GLY A 163 -9.77 18.36 23.88
N SER A 164 -9.61 19.41 23.06
CA SER A 164 -8.81 19.35 21.83
C SER A 164 -7.33 19.19 22.20
N GLY A 165 -6.99 18.03 22.75
CA GLY A 165 -5.62 17.65 23.08
C GLY A 165 -5.00 16.98 21.87
N GLY A 166 -4.42 17.78 20.96
CA GLY A 166 -3.42 17.25 20.03
C GLY A 166 -2.33 16.60 20.87
N GLY A 167 -2.20 15.28 20.77
CA GLY A 167 -1.38 14.50 21.70
C GLY A 167 0.09 14.83 21.56
N VAL A 168 0.60 15.74 22.38
CA VAL A 168 2.03 15.84 22.66
C VAL A 168 2.48 14.45 23.13
N GLU A 169 3.57 13.94 22.57
CA GLU A 169 4.20 12.72 23.05
C GLU A 169 4.42 12.82 24.55
N THR A 170 3.91 11.88 25.34
CA THR A 170 4.09 12.01 26.79
C THR A 170 5.55 11.76 27.14
N ASP A 171 6.10 12.47 28.13
CA ASP A 171 7.50 12.24 28.57
C ASP A 171 7.76 10.77 28.94
N LYS A 172 6.72 10.02 29.30
CA LYS A 172 6.77 8.58 29.60
C LYS A 172 6.94 7.68 28.37
N ASP A 173 6.58 8.16 27.19
CA ASP A 173 6.81 7.47 25.91
C ASP A 173 8.23 7.78 25.42
N ALA A 174 8.65 9.05 25.49
CA ALA A 174 10.01 9.47 25.18
C ALA A 174 11.06 8.76 26.04
N ALA A 175 10.79 8.62 27.36
CA ALA A 175 11.66 7.96 28.33
C ALA A 175 11.84 6.44 28.10
N ARG A 176 11.11 5.83 27.15
CA ARG A 176 11.27 4.40 26.79
C ARG A 176 12.22 4.16 25.61
N ARG A 177 12.63 5.20 24.89
CA ARG A 177 13.55 5.07 23.76
C ARG A 177 14.92 4.57 24.23
N SER A 178 15.52 3.68 23.45
CA SER A 178 16.92 3.30 23.68
C SER A 178 17.87 4.44 23.28
N ALA A 179 19.07 4.50 23.88
CA ALA A 179 20.08 5.48 23.46
C ALA A 179 20.46 5.36 21.97
N ALA A 180 20.40 4.15 21.40
CA ALA A 180 20.62 3.90 19.97
C ALA A 180 19.48 4.46 19.11
N GLU A 181 18.24 4.42 19.59
CA GLU A 181 17.08 5.00 18.93
C GLU A 181 17.14 6.54 18.97
N VAL A 182 17.42 7.14 20.13
CA VAL A 182 17.60 8.59 20.24
C VAL A 182 18.70 9.10 19.29
N ALA A 183 19.85 8.42 19.25
CA ALA A 183 20.93 8.79 18.34
C ALA A 183 20.55 8.61 16.86
N PHE A 184 19.81 7.56 16.51
CA PHE A 184 19.32 7.32 15.15
C PHE A 184 18.33 8.39 14.70
N LEU A 185 17.31 8.71 15.51
CA LEU A 185 16.31 9.73 15.17
C LEU A 185 16.93 11.13 15.07
N ALA A 186 17.94 11.43 15.89
CA ALA A 186 18.73 12.66 15.77
C ALA A 186 19.53 12.72 14.46
N GLU A 187 20.15 11.62 14.01
CA GLU A 187 20.84 11.56 12.71
C GLU A 187 19.85 11.65 11.53
N CYS A 188 18.66 11.05 11.64
CA CYS A 188 17.56 11.30 10.69
C CYS A 188 17.19 12.79 10.62
N GLY A 189 17.11 13.48 11.75
CA GLY A 189 16.81 14.92 11.81
C GLY A 189 17.89 15.78 11.18
N ALA A 190 19.17 15.46 11.41
CA ALA A 190 20.30 16.15 10.80
C ALA A 190 20.43 15.93 9.29
N LEU A 191 19.88 14.83 8.76
CA LEU A 191 19.85 14.50 7.33
C LEU A 191 18.54 14.93 6.64
N ALA A 192 17.54 15.39 7.38
CA ALA A 192 16.23 15.71 6.85
C ALA A 192 16.23 17.02 6.05
N ALA A 193 15.96 16.93 4.75
CA ALA A 193 15.63 18.07 3.90
C ALA A 193 14.41 17.73 3.04
N PRO A 194 13.31 18.51 3.10
CA PRO A 194 12.11 18.22 2.31
C PRO A 194 12.39 18.16 0.81
N GLY A 195 11.83 17.15 0.14
CA GLY A 195 12.00 16.95 -1.31
C GLY A 195 13.39 16.46 -1.74
N SER A 196 14.35 16.31 -0.83
CA SER A 196 15.71 15.88 -1.15
C SER A 196 15.86 14.34 -1.19
N THR A 197 16.92 13.91 -1.87
CA THR A 197 17.48 12.57 -1.74
C THR A 197 18.71 12.60 -0.82
N VAL A 198 18.76 11.66 0.12
CA VAL A 198 19.89 11.46 1.03
C VAL A 198 20.64 10.20 0.61
N THR A 199 21.89 10.37 0.18
CA THR A 199 22.77 9.26 -0.20
C THR A 199 23.28 8.53 1.04
N GLY A 200 22.77 7.33 1.28
CA GLY A 200 23.25 6.40 2.31
C GLY A 200 24.51 5.62 1.91
N ARG A 201 24.74 4.50 2.58
CA ARG A 201 25.86 3.58 2.31
C ARG A 201 25.49 2.55 1.23
N ASP A 202 26.50 2.02 0.55
CA ASP A 202 26.38 0.94 -0.44
C ASP A 202 25.34 1.23 -1.53
N GLY A 203 25.24 2.50 -1.96
CA GLY A 203 24.30 2.96 -2.98
C GLY A 203 22.82 3.05 -2.54
N TRP A 204 22.50 2.87 -1.26
CA TRP A 204 21.15 3.06 -0.74
C TRP A 204 20.78 4.55 -0.73
N LEU A 205 19.57 4.88 -1.19
CA LEU A 205 19.03 6.24 -1.18
C LEU A 205 17.85 6.35 -0.21
N PHE A 206 17.67 7.50 0.43
CA PHE A 206 16.56 7.77 1.36
C PHE A 206 15.88 9.11 1.06
N SER A 207 14.59 9.24 1.36
CA SER A 207 13.90 10.53 1.25
C SER A 207 14.21 11.41 2.46
N GLY A 208 14.69 12.63 2.22
CA GLY A 208 14.88 13.62 3.29
C GLY A 208 13.57 13.99 3.99
N SER A 209 12.42 13.92 3.29
CA SER A 209 11.08 14.09 3.88
C SER A 209 10.73 12.96 4.85
N GLU A 210 10.98 11.69 4.47
CA GLU A 210 10.73 10.52 5.34
C GLU A 210 11.58 10.57 6.62
N LEU A 211 12.87 10.91 6.47
CA LEU A 211 13.79 11.13 7.59
C LEU A 211 13.33 12.28 8.50
N GLY A 212 12.75 13.34 7.94
CA GLY A 212 12.19 14.46 8.70
C GLY A 212 10.93 14.11 9.51
N VAL A 213 10.13 13.13 9.06
CA VAL A 213 9.00 12.59 9.85
C VAL A 213 9.52 11.65 10.94
N LEU A 214 10.50 10.79 10.62
CA LEU A 214 11.18 9.92 11.60
C LEU A 214 11.80 10.71 12.75
N ALA A 215 12.50 11.79 12.46
CA ALA A 215 13.09 12.67 13.47
C ALA A 215 12.08 13.25 14.47
N LYS A 216 10.79 13.27 14.10
CA LYS A 216 9.65 13.76 14.88
C LYS A 216 8.72 12.62 15.30
N ALA A 217 9.18 11.36 15.26
CA ALA A 217 8.35 10.18 15.49
C ALA A 217 7.71 10.18 16.89
N GLY A 218 6.43 10.58 16.94
CA GLY A 218 5.63 10.79 18.14
C GLY A 218 4.22 11.20 17.72
N GLY A 219 3.44 11.80 18.61
CA GLY A 219 2.18 12.48 18.22
C GLY A 219 1.03 11.59 17.75
N THR A 220 1.09 10.28 17.99
CA THR A 220 0.16 9.29 17.37
C THR A 220 -1.27 9.28 17.93
N GLY A 221 -1.53 10.00 19.03
CA GLY A 221 -2.82 9.98 19.72
C GLY A 221 -4.02 10.35 18.84
N THR A 222 -3.85 11.34 17.94
CA THR A 222 -4.90 11.77 17.00
C THR A 222 -5.25 10.65 16.01
N ALA A 223 -4.23 10.01 15.42
CA ALA A 223 -4.41 8.89 14.51
C ALA A 223 -5.12 7.71 15.22
N ILE A 224 -4.64 7.31 16.39
CA ILE A 224 -5.23 6.22 17.19
C ILE A 224 -6.70 6.52 17.55
N GLY A 225 -7.03 7.77 17.87
CA GLY A 225 -8.40 8.22 18.13
C GLY A 225 -9.31 8.04 16.91
N VAL A 226 -8.92 8.64 15.78
CA VAL A 226 -9.69 8.64 14.52
C VAL A 226 -9.82 7.23 13.92
N MET A 227 -8.75 6.43 13.94
CA MET A 227 -8.77 5.06 13.41
C MET A 227 -9.65 4.13 14.25
N ALA A 228 -9.62 4.27 15.58
CA ALA A 228 -10.43 3.45 16.47
C ALA A 228 -11.93 3.81 16.40
N ASP A 229 -12.27 5.09 16.24
CA ASP A 229 -13.64 5.52 15.97
C ASP A 229 -14.15 4.91 14.66
N TYR A 230 -13.41 5.09 13.56
CA TYR A 230 -13.79 4.55 12.27
C TYR A 230 -13.92 3.01 12.28
N ALA A 231 -13.03 2.31 13.00
CA ALA A 231 -13.13 0.88 13.21
C ALA A 231 -14.34 0.48 14.07
N ALA A 232 -14.76 1.29 15.05
CA ALA A 232 -15.99 1.05 15.80
C ALA A 232 -17.23 1.17 14.89
N GLN A 233 -17.29 2.20 14.04
CA GLN A 233 -18.34 2.36 13.04
C GLN A 233 -18.40 1.13 12.09
N LEU A 234 -17.25 0.67 11.59
CA LEU A 234 -17.14 -0.49 10.69
C LEU A 234 -17.55 -1.81 11.36
N ARG A 235 -17.14 -2.03 12.62
CA ARG A 235 -17.58 -3.20 13.41
C ARG A 235 -19.10 -3.21 13.65
N GLY A 236 -19.73 -2.04 13.75
CA GLY A 236 -21.19 -1.90 13.79
C GLY A 236 -21.91 -2.45 12.55
N LEU A 237 -21.19 -2.59 11.42
CA LEU A 237 -21.66 -3.24 10.19
C LEU A 237 -21.19 -4.70 10.05
N GLY A 238 -20.53 -5.26 11.06
CA GLY A 238 -19.93 -6.58 11.01
C GLY A 238 -18.66 -6.68 10.15
N CYS A 239 -17.92 -5.58 9.97
CA CYS A 239 -16.62 -5.56 9.31
C CYS A 239 -15.48 -5.59 10.35
N ASP A 240 -14.59 -6.58 10.27
CA ASP A 240 -13.31 -6.60 10.96
C ASP A 240 -12.32 -5.61 10.30
N VAL A 241 -11.49 -4.94 11.10
CA VAL A 241 -10.47 -4.00 10.60
C VAL A 241 -9.07 -4.49 10.96
N ILE A 242 -8.25 -4.68 9.92
CA ILE A 242 -6.85 -5.10 9.99
C ILE A 242 -6.00 -3.93 9.50
N VAL A 243 -5.17 -3.35 10.38
CA VAL A 243 -4.27 -2.24 10.05
C VAL A 243 -2.90 -2.77 9.66
N VAL A 244 -2.38 -2.30 8.53
CA VAL A 244 -1.08 -2.69 7.97
C VAL A 244 -0.20 -1.44 7.83
N PRO A 245 0.51 -1.04 8.89
CA PRO A 245 1.46 0.06 8.82
C PRO A 245 2.72 -0.38 8.06
N VAL A 246 2.96 0.24 6.90
CA VAL A 246 4.16 0.02 6.09
C VAL A 246 5.33 0.79 6.72
N PRO A 247 6.34 0.14 7.31
CA PRO A 247 7.40 0.82 8.05
C PRO A 247 8.25 1.71 7.13
N PRO A 248 8.84 2.80 7.63
CA PRO A 248 9.72 3.64 6.81
C PRO A 248 10.98 2.86 6.41
N LYS A 249 11.47 3.10 5.20
CA LYS A 249 12.65 2.39 4.64
C LYS A 249 13.86 2.51 5.56
N ALA A 250 14.04 3.68 6.15
CA ALA A 250 15.09 3.99 7.10
C ALA A 250 15.03 3.17 8.42
N LEU A 251 13.87 2.67 8.86
CA LEU A 251 13.79 1.76 10.02
C LEU A 251 14.23 0.32 9.68
N VAL A 252 14.10 -0.10 8.43
CA VAL A 252 14.54 -1.43 7.96
C VAL A 252 16.04 -1.46 7.65
N TYR A 253 16.58 -0.31 7.22
CA TYR A 253 18.00 -0.12 6.86
C TYR A 253 18.66 1.05 7.59
N PRO A 254 18.56 1.12 8.94
CA PRO A 254 19.05 2.28 9.67
C PRO A 254 20.58 2.36 9.62
N ASP A 255 21.27 1.21 9.50
CA ASP A 255 22.70 1.10 9.20
C ASP A 255 23.07 1.62 7.81
N LYS A 256 22.16 1.66 6.84
CA LYS A 256 22.43 2.22 5.51
C LYS A 256 22.17 3.73 5.46
N VAL A 257 21.27 4.26 6.31
CA VAL A 257 21.10 5.71 6.52
C VAL A 257 22.34 6.27 7.24
N VAL A 258 22.65 5.68 8.38
CA VAL A 258 23.59 6.22 9.35
C VAL A 258 25.04 6.06 8.90
N ARG A 259 25.78 7.16 9.00
CA ARG A 259 27.23 7.23 8.80
C ARG A 259 28.00 7.37 10.12
N LYS A 260 27.41 8.01 11.14
CA LYS A 260 28.13 8.36 12.39
C LYS A 260 27.71 7.51 13.59
N ALA A 261 26.42 7.34 13.86
CA ALA A 261 25.97 6.53 15.00
C ALA A 261 26.31 5.03 14.83
N LYS A 262 26.90 4.41 15.85
CA LYS A 262 27.16 2.96 15.86
C LYS A 262 25.89 2.19 16.20
N ILE A 263 25.03 1.94 15.21
CA ILE A 263 23.86 1.07 15.39
C ILE A 263 24.36 -0.35 15.72
N PRO A 264 23.95 -0.93 16.87
CA PRO A 264 24.52 -2.20 17.35
C PRO A 264 23.92 -3.40 16.61
N VAL A 265 24.41 -3.66 15.39
CA VAL A 265 24.03 -4.83 14.58
C VAL A 265 24.73 -6.08 15.14
N LYS A 266 24.08 -6.78 16.08
CA LYS A 266 24.60 -8.02 16.68
C LYS A 266 24.13 -9.23 15.86
N ARG A 267 25.05 -10.06 15.37
CA ARG A 267 24.74 -11.28 14.58
C ARG A 267 23.77 -11.02 13.40
N LYS A 268 23.96 -9.92 12.67
CA LYS A 268 23.06 -9.42 11.60
C LYS A 268 21.66 -8.97 12.05
N VAL A 269 21.29 -9.13 13.32
CA VAL A 269 20.06 -8.59 13.89
C VAL A 269 20.24 -7.09 14.14
N VAL A 270 19.33 -6.29 13.59
CA VAL A 270 19.22 -4.85 13.83
C VAL A 270 18.16 -4.65 14.92
N PRO A 271 18.41 -3.82 15.96
CA PRO A 271 17.39 -3.52 16.96
C PRO A 271 16.24 -2.72 16.34
N ARG A 272 15.05 -2.82 16.95
CA ARG A 272 13.96 -1.86 16.72
C ARG A 272 14.35 -0.48 17.23
N LEU A 273 13.97 0.55 16.49
CA LEU A 273 14.30 1.96 16.74
C LEU A 273 13.02 2.83 16.58
N ASP A 274 11.90 2.30 17.07
CA ASP A 274 10.55 2.80 16.79
C ASP A 274 9.59 2.65 17.99
N SER A 275 10.08 2.81 19.23
CA SER A 275 9.31 2.45 20.43
C SER A 275 7.95 3.14 20.51
N SER A 276 7.87 4.39 20.03
CA SER A 276 6.64 5.20 20.01
C SER A 276 5.59 4.68 19.00
N TRP A 277 6.02 4.14 17.85
CA TRP A 277 5.10 3.48 16.91
C TRP A 277 4.74 2.07 17.38
N ALA A 278 5.69 1.31 17.95
CA ALA A 278 5.39 0.03 18.59
C ALA A 278 4.33 0.15 19.71
N ALA A 279 4.37 1.24 20.48
CA ALA A 279 3.33 1.57 21.47
C ALA A 279 1.99 1.95 20.81
N ALA A 280 2.03 2.72 19.70
CA ALA A 280 0.83 3.09 18.94
C ALA A 280 0.09 1.87 18.37
N LEU A 281 0.80 0.87 17.84
CA LEU A 281 0.17 -0.36 17.34
C LEU A 281 -0.53 -1.13 18.46
N LYS A 282 0.13 -1.30 19.62
CA LYS A 282 -0.50 -1.89 20.81
C LYS A 282 -1.73 -1.10 21.28
N ALA A 283 -1.73 0.22 21.13
CA ALA A 283 -2.87 1.07 21.47
C ALA A 283 -4.05 0.97 20.46
N LEU A 284 -3.80 0.53 19.22
CA LEU A 284 -4.86 0.13 18.28
C LEU A 284 -5.41 -1.25 18.63
N GLU A 285 -4.55 -2.20 19.04
CA GLU A 285 -4.95 -3.55 19.45
C GLU A 285 -5.85 -3.56 20.69
N THR A 286 -5.51 -2.76 21.72
CA THR A 286 -6.39 -2.60 22.90
C THR A 286 -7.73 -1.94 22.59
N ARG A 287 -7.87 -1.31 21.41
CA ARG A 287 -9.13 -0.75 20.89
C ARG A 287 -9.85 -1.70 19.91
N GLY A 288 -9.47 -2.98 19.91
CA GLY A 288 -10.14 -4.05 19.18
C GLY A 288 -9.90 -4.03 17.67
N MET A 289 -8.78 -3.46 17.22
CA MET A 289 -8.31 -3.56 15.83
C MET A 289 -7.24 -4.65 15.75
N THR A 290 -7.15 -5.38 14.64
CA THR A 290 -5.98 -6.26 14.40
C THR A 290 -4.87 -5.41 13.79
N THR A 291 -3.61 -5.56 14.24
CA THR A 291 -2.47 -4.93 13.56
C THR A 291 -1.54 -5.96 12.94
N VAL A 292 -0.89 -5.59 11.83
CA VAL A 292 0.14 -6.39 11.16
C VAL A 292 1.43 -5.59 11.18
N ASP A 293 2.21 -5.75 12.25
CA ASP A 293 3.52 -5.09 12.38
C ASP A 293 4.53 -5.71 11.40
N LEU A 294 4.74 -5.02 10.28
CA LEU A 294 5.65 -5.46 9.21
C LEU A 294 7.13 -5.18 9.51
N LEU A 295 7.47 -4.31 10.47
CA LEU A 295 8.86 -3.99 10.78
C LEU A 295 9.68 -5.23 11.22
N PRO A 296 9.25 -6.07 12.19
CA PRO A 296 10.00 -7.27 12.56
C PRO A 296 10.14 -8.27 11.39
N VAL A 297 9.15 -8.36 10.50
CA VAL A 297 9.23 -9.19 9.29
C VAL A 297 10.32 -8.67 8.36
N PHE A 298 10.30 -7.37 8.03
CA PHE A 298 11.30 -6.78 7.13
C PHE A 298 12.71 -6.75 7.73
N LEU A 299 12.85 -6.60 9.05
CA LEU A 299 14.14 -6.71 9.73
C LEU A 299 14.73 -8.13 9.67
N ALA A 300 13.89 -9.17 9.78
CA ALA A 300 14.32 -10.57 9.64
C ALA A 300 14.80 -10.88 8.22
N HIS A 301 14.10 -10.35 7.20
CA HIS A 301 14.34 -10.63 5.78
C HIS A 301 15.25 -9.62 5.06
N ARG A 302 15.89 -8.70 5.80
CA ARG A 302 16.72 -7.61 5.24
C ARG A 302 17.93 -8.04 4.41
N GLY A 303 18.31 -9.32 4.48
CA GLY A 303 19.47 -9.91 3.82
C GLY A 303 19.16 -11.28 3.19
N ASP A 304 17.90 -11.53 2.86
CA ASP A 304 17.44 -12.68 2.07
C ASP A 304 18.15 -12.73 0.71
N LYS A 305 18.33 -13.94 0.16
CA LYS A 305 18.84 -14.12 -1.21
C LYS A 305 17.78 -13.82 -2.26
N GLU A 306 16.52 -13.94 -1.86
CA GLU A 306 15.29 -13.76 -2.61
C GLU A 306 15.02 -12.28 -2.93
N GLY A 307 15.62 -11.37 -2.16
CA GLY A 307 15.58 -9.91 -2.37
C GLY A 307 15.45 -9.12 -1.07
N ALA A 308 15.93 -7.88 -1.08
CA ALA A 308 15.76 -6.94 0.03
C ALA A 308 14.30 -6.43 0.10
N PRO A 309 13.64 -6.33 1.28
CA PRO A 309 12.29 -5.76 1.43
C PRO A 309 12.03 -4.35 0.86
N TYR A 310 13.06 -3.56 0.56
CA TYR A 310 12.92 -2.24 -0.08
C TYR A 310 13.78 -2.15 -1.33
N THR A 311 13.32 -1.35 -2.28
CA THR A 311 14.16 -0.87 -3.38
C THR A 311 15.34 -0.09 -2.83
N GLN A 312 16.52 -0.27 -3.39
CA GLN A 312 17.72 0.46 -3.02
C GLN A 312 17.62 1.94 -3.44
N THR A 313 17.07 2.20 -4.62
CA THR A 313 17.04 3.51 -5.31
C THR A 313 15.69 4.26 -5.26
N GLY A 314 14.66 3.69 -4.63
CA GLY A 314 13.35 4.33 -4.44
C GLY A 314 12.88 4.36 -2.99
N ASN A 315 11.72 4.98 -2.74
CA ASN A 315 11.04 4.98 -1.42
C ASN A 315 10.09 3.78 -1.23
N THR A 316 9.73 3.11 -2.32
CA THR A 316 8.72 2.05 -2.32
C THR A 316 9.34 0.72 -1.87
N TRP A 317 8.58 -0.08 -1.14
CA TRP A 317 8.91 -1.48 -0.84
C TRP A 317 9.19 -2.26 -2.11
N SER A 318 10.11 -3.21 -2.07
CA SER A 318 10.40 -4.07 -3.22
C SER A 318 9.25 -5.06 -3.46
N PRO A 319 9.21 -5.74 -4.62
CA PRO A 319 8.28 -6.84 -4.84
C PRO A 319 8.42 -7.97 -3.79
N ARG A 320 9.63 -8.21 -3.28
CA ARG A 320 9.87 -9.16 -2.16
C ARG A 320 9.31 -8.64 -0.84
N GLY A 321 9.42 -7.35 -0.55
CA GLY A 321 8.77 -6.70 0.59
C GLY A 321 7.24 -6.79 0.52
N VAL A 322 6.67 -6.60 -0.67
CA VAL A 322 5.23 -6.78 -0.94
C VAL A 322 4.79 -8.23 -0.72
N GLN A 323 5.57 -9.22 -1.15
CA GLN A 323 5.28 -10.63 -0.89
C GLN A 323 5.26 -10.93 0.62
N LEU A 324 6.29 -10.51 1.37
CA LEU A 324 6.37 -10.69 2.81
C LEU A 324 5.20 -10.01 3.55
N ALA A 325 4.79 -8.83 3.09
CA ALA A 325 3.60 -8.15 3.61
C ALA A 325 2.32 -8.92 3.32
N ALA A 326 2.16 -9.47 2.12
CA ALA A 326 1.00 -10.27 1.74
C ALA A 326 0.89 -11.59 2.53
N GLU A 327 2.01 -12.27 2.79
CA GLU A 327 2.07 -13.47 3.64
C GLU A 327 1.58 -13.13 5.07
N ALA A 328 2.07 -12.03 5.65
CA ALA A 328 1.65 -11.56 6.98
C ALA A 328 0.17 -11.12 7.02
N VAL A 329 -0.30 -10.40 6.00
CA VAL A 329 -1.70 -9.98 5.84
C VAL A 329 -2.62 -11.19 5.69
N ALA A 330 -2.26 -12.17 4.86
CA ALA A 330 -3.02 -13.39 4.67
C ALA A 330 -3.13 -14.19 5.97
N ALA A 331 -2.06 -14.27 6.76
CA ALA A 331 -2.07 -14.87 8.09
C ALA A 331 -2.94 -14.10 9.11
N ALA A 332 -3.09 -12.78 8.97
CA ALA A 332 -4.03 -12.00 9.78
C ALA A 332 -5.50 -12.22 9.33
N VAL A 333 -5.78 -12.17 8.02
CA VAL A 333 -7.12 -12.41 7.46
C VAL A 333 -7.62 -13.81 7.79
N LYS A 334 -6.77 -14.85 7.67
CA LYS A 334 -7.09 -16.24 8.04
C LYS A 334 -7.41 -16.44 9.53
N ARG A 335 -7.04 -15.50 10.41
CA ARG A 335 -7.37 -15.49 11.85
C ARG A 335 -8.58 -14.60 12.20
N SER A 336 -9.01 -13.73 11.29
CA SER A 336 -10.18 -12.85 11.47
C SER A 336 -11.50 -13.61 11.26
N ARG A 337 -12.64 -13.02 11.62
CA ARG A 337 -13.97 -13.61 11.38
C ARG A 337 -14.30 -13.69 9.88
N ALA A 338 -13.63 -12.87 9.08
CA ALA A 338 -13.76 -12.85 7.62
C ALA A 338 -13.06 -14.02 6.90
N ALA A 339 -12.28 -14.85 7.59
CA ALA A 339 -11.55 -15.99 7.01
C ALA A 339 -12.43 -16.96 6.19
N LYS A 340 -13.73 -17.03 6.50
CA LYS A 340 -14.72 -17.87 5.80
C LYS A 340 -15.50 -17.15 4.68
N VAL A 341 -15.28 -15.84 4.48
CA VAL A 341 -16.13 -15.00 3.61
C VAL A 341 -15.34 -14.30 2.49
N ALA A 342 -14.01 -14.32 2.54
CA ALA A 342 -13.20 -14.16 1.33
C ALA A 342 -13.45 -15.38 0.41
N GLY A 343 -14.36 -15.23 -0.56
CA GLY A 343 -14.79 -16.32 -1.43
C GLY A 343 -13.61 -16.93 -2.20
N SER A 344 -13.52 -18.26 -2.20
CA SER A 344 -12.41 -18.97 -2.84
C SER A 344 -12.52 -18.91 -4.37
N VAL A 345 -11.44 -18.46 -4.99
CA VAL A 345 -11.21 -18.40 -6.43
C VAL A 345 -10.13 -19.41 -6.76
N GLN A 346 -10.49 -20.49 -7.45
CA GLN A 346 -9.52 -21.45 -7.95
C GLN A 346 -8.71 -20.87 -9.13
N GLY A 347 -7.49 -21.38 -9.32
CA GLY A 347 -6.66 -21.08 -10.49
C GLY A 347 -5.88 -19.76 -10.43
N ILE A 348 -5.73 -19.15 -9.25
CA ILE A 348 -4.76 -18.06 -9.07
C ILE A 348 -3.36 -18.68 -8.93
N SER A 349 -2.51 -18.42 -9.91
CA SER A 349 -1.15 -18.95 -10.03
C SER A 349 -0.10 -17.83 -9.97
N ALA A 350 1.16 -18.23 -9.83
CA ALA A 350 2.32 -17.34 -9.75
C ALA A 350 3.38 -17.74 -10.79
N GLU A 351 3.95 -16.74 -11.47
CA GLU A 351 5.04 -16.90 -12.44
C GLU A 351 6.25 -16.05 -11.99
N PRO A 352 7.47 -16.60 -11.90
CA PRO A 352 8.65 -15.82 -11.55
C PRO A 352 9.01 -14.84 -12.67
N GLY A 353 9.54 -13.68 -12.31
CA GLY A 353 10.03 -12.69 -13.28
C GLY A 353 11.17 -11.85 -12.73
N SER A 354 11.65 -10.92 -13.56
CA SER A 354 12.61 -9.90 -13.11
C SER A 354 12.43 -8.60 -13.90
N ILE A 355 12.76 -7.48 -13.27
CA ILE A 355 12.84 -6.16 -13.92
C ILE A 355 14.15 -5.46 -13.57
N SER A 356 14.64 -4.63 -14.49
CA SER A 356 15.63 -3.60 -14.20
C SER A 356 14.89 -2.35 -13.74
N TYR A 357 15.28 -1.77 -12.62
CA TYR A 357 14.59 -0.65 -11.98
C TYR A 357 15.56 0.46 -11.57
N THR A 358 15.18 1.70 -11.82
CA THR A 358 15.85 2.89 -11.28
C THR A 358 14.78 3.74 -10.61
N GLY A 359 14.83 3.83 -9.29
CA GLY A 359 13.78 4.47 -8.49
C GLY A 359 13.84 5.99 -8.48
N SER A 360 12.74 6.59 -8.01
CA SER A 360 12.52 8.04 -8.02
C SER A 360 13.55 8.88 -7.25
N LEU A 361 14.29 8.30 -6.30
CA LEU A 361 15.37 9.03 -5.61
C LEU A 361 16.64 9.14 -6.46
N ALA A 362 16.85 8.26 -7.45
CA ALA A 362 18.07 8.26 -8.26
C ALA A 362 18.28 9.59 -9.01
N ALA A 363 17.21 10.30 -9.34
CA ALA A 363 17.27 11.63 -9.96
C ALA A 363 17.92 12.70 -9.06
N GLY A 364 17.87 12.55 -7.73
CA GLY A 364 18.50 13.45 -6.77
C GLY A 364 19.86 12.94 -6.25
N ALA A 365 20.38 11.83 -6.77
CA ALA A 365 21.58 11.19 -6.26
C ALA A 365 22.85 11.66 -7.00
N ASN A 366 23.91 11.93 -6.22
CA ASN A 366 25.24 12.22 -6.73
C ASN A 366 26.28 11.34 -5.97
N PRO A 367 27.11 10.54 -6.66
CA PRO A 367 27.10 10.28 -8.11
C PRO A 367 25.84 9.53 -8.58
N ALA A 368 25.60 9.51 -9.89
CA ALA A 368 24.49 8.80 -10.50
C ALA A 368 24.52 7.29 -10.15
N VAL A 369 23.35 6.73 -9.81
CA VAL A 369 23.23 5.35 -9.35
C VAL A 369 22.81 4.43 -10.50
N LYS A 370 23.34 3.21 -10.50
CA LYS A 370 22.98 2.16 -11.47
C LYS A 370 21.59 1.59 -11.18
N ALA A 371 20.94 1.07 -12.22
CA ALA A 371 19.71 0.30 -12.06
C ALA A 371 19.93 -0.95 -11.19
N GLU A 372 18.94 -1.29 -10.36
CA GLU A 372 18.89 -2.51 -9.57
C GLU A 372 18.01 -3.56 -10.26
N THR A 373 18.40 -4.84 -10.18
CA THR A 373 17.57 -5.94 -10.69
C THR A 373 16.67 -6.45 -9.57
N LEU A 374 15.35 -6.38 -9.76
CA LEU A 374 14.36 -6.86 -8.80
C LEU A 374 13.73 -8.17 -9.30
N THR A 375 13.67 -9.15 -8.43
CA THR A 375 12.89 -10.40 -8.60
C THR A 375 11.40 -10.11 -8.47
N LEU A 376 10.58 -10.80 -9.26
CA LEU A 376 9.12 -10.66 -9.28
C LEU A 376 8.43 -12.02 -9.09
N ARG A 377 7.22 -11.97 -8.54
CA ARG A 377 6.27 -13.09 -8.47
C ARG A 377 4.96 -12.59 -9.08
N ASN A 378 4.83 -12.69 -10.40
CA ASN A 378 3.65 -12.21 -11.13
C ASN A 378 2.46 -13.12 -10.84
N ILE A 379 1.37 -12.55 -10.33
CA ILE A 379 0.15 -13.27 -10.01
C ILE A 379 -0.90 -13.08 -11.10
N GLY A 380 -1.67 -14.13 -11.35
CA GLY A 380 -2.81 -14.05 -12.26
C GLY A 380 -3.54 -15.37 -12.34
N ARG A 381 -4.45 -15.49 -13.31
CA ARG A 381 -5.07 -16.77 -13.67
C ARG A 381 -4.36 -17.38 -14.86
N ILE A 382 -4.21 -18.70 -14.86
CA ILE A 382 -3.70 -19.46 -16.00
C ILE A 382 -4.74 -19.38 -17.13
N SER A 383 -4.31 -19.00 -18.33
CA SER A 383 -5.16 -18.89 -19.53
C SER A 383 -4.37 -19.34 -20.75
N GLY A 384 -4.43 -20.65 -21.04
CA GLY A 384 -3.41 -21.32 -21.84
C GLY A 384 -2.06 -21.32 -21.10
N ASP A 385 -0.97 -21.23 -21.83
CA ASP A 385 0.40 -21.34 -21.28
C ASP A 385 0.91 -20.05 -20.60
N LYS A 386 0.03 -19.10 -20.26
CA LYS A 386 0.42 -17.78 -19.71
C LYS A 386 -0.45 -17.37 -18.52
N VAL A 387 0.19 -16.72 -17.55
CA VAL A 387 -0.49 -16.03 -16.44
C VAL A 387 -1.05 -14.70 -16.95
N ARG A 388 -2.37 -14.50 -16.81
CA ARG A 388 -3.05 -13.23 -17.09
C ARG A 388 -3.48 -12.56 -15.79
N SER A 389 -3.26 -11.25 -15.68
CA SER A 389 -3.63 -10.46 -14.50
C SER A 389 -5.07 -10.70 -14.04
N VAL A 390 -5.28 -10.75 -12.72
CA VAL A 390 -6.62 -10.68 -12.12
C VAL A 390 -7.17 -9.26 -12.21
N SER A 391 -8.49 -9.11 -12.38
CA SER A 391 -9.17 -7.81 -12.27
C SER A 391 -9.68 -7.60 -10.84
N PHE A 392 -9.47 -6.40 -10.29
CA PHE A 392 -10.02 -6.00 -8.99
C PHE A 392 -11.32 -5.19 -9.17
N SER A 393 -12.18 -5.22 -8.15
CA SER A 393 -13.41 -4.41 -8.09
C SER A 393 -13.41 -3.49 -6.86
N THR A 394 -14.49 -2.73 -6.69
CA THR A 394 -14.79 -1.92 -5.48
C THR A 394 -16.25 -2.08 -5.07
N SER A 395 -16.85 -3.25 -5.29
CA SER A 395 -18.31 -3.43 -5.26
C SER A 395 -18.77 -4.75 -4.64
N GLY A 396 -18.27 -5.05 -3.44
CA GLY A 396 -18.93 -5.98 -2.52
C GLY A 396 -18.23 -7.33 -2.33
N GLY A 397 -16.92 -7.39 -2.54
CA GLY A 397 -16.10 -8.52 -2.11
C GLY A 397 -16.10 -8.66 -0.58
N GLY A 398 -15.96 -9.89 -0.10
CA GLY A 398 -15.85 -10.19 1.35
C GLY A 398 -14.60 -9.61 2.01
N LEU A 399 -13.60 -9.22 1.21
CA LEU A 399 -12.33 -8.61 1.62
C LEU A 399 -12.07 -7.35 0.78
N LEU A 400 -11.81 -6.23 1.46
CA LEU A 400 -11.43 -4.95 0.85
C LEU A 400 -10.02 -4.57 1.30
N LEU A 401 -9.10 -4.30 0.37
CA LEU A 401 -7.86 -3.58 0.64
C LEU A 401 -8.11 -2.09 0.42
N MET A 402 -7.81 -1.24 1.39
CA MET A 402 -7.92 0.22 1.23
C MET A 402 -6.70 0.96 1.77
N GLY A 403 -6.34 2.08 1.14
CA GLY A 403 -5.12 2.80 1.49
C GLY A 403 -4.61 3.69 0.37
N ASP A 404 -3.30 3.94 0.36
CA ASP A 404 -2.63 4.70 -0.69
C ASP A 404 -2.22 3.84 -1.90
N SER A 405 -1.44 4.43 -2.81
CA SER A 405 -0.93 3.75 -4.01
C SER A 405 0.04 2.60 -3.74
N SER A 406 0.53 2.40 -2.52
CA SER A 406 1.42 1.29 -2.17
C SER A 406 0.77 -0.08 -2.38
N ILE A 407 -0.56 -0.16 -2.26
CA ILE A 407 -1.36 -1.38 -2.50
C ILE A 407 -1.20 -1.88 -3.94
N LEU A 408 -1.09 -0.95 -4.89
CA LEU A 408 -0.97 -1.20 -6.33
C LEU A 408 0.46 -1.00 -6.86
N ALA A 409 1.45 -0.80 -5.97
CA ALA A 409 2.85 -0.73 -6.35
C ALA A 409 3.27 -1.99 -7.15
N TRP A 410 4.09 -1.81 -8.17
CA TRP A 410 4.51 -2.82 -9.15
C TRP A 410 3.42 -3.30 -10.11
N ARG A 411 2.18 -2.82 -10.02
CA ARG A 411 1.11 -3.22 -10.97
C ARG A 411 1.14 -2.41 -12.25
N GLU A 412 1.01 -1.10 -12.11
CA GLU A 412 0.84 -0.16 -13.22
C GLU A 412 2.20 0.36 -13.67
N SER A 413 2.34 0.63 -14.98
CA SER A 413 3.54 1.31 -15.49
C SER A 413 3.68 2.68 -14.84
N GLY A 414 4.85 2.98 -14.28
CA GLY A 414 5.07 4.19 -13.49
C GLY A 414 4.56 4.15 -12.04
N ASN A 415 4.04 3.01 -11.53
CA ASN A 415 3.75 2.82 -10.10
C ASN A 415 4.55 1.63 -9.53
N PRO A 416 5.70 1.84 -8.86
CA PRO A 416 6.35 3.13 -8.60
C PRO A 416 7.00 3.73 -9.87
N ALA A 417 7.32 5.02 -9.81
CA ALA A 417 7.97 5.72 -10.92
C ALA A 417 9.28 5.03 -11.32
N GLY A 418 9.50 4.84 -12.63
CA GLY A 418 10.62 4.06 -13.17
C GLY A 418 10.35 2.56 -13.32
N SER A 419 9.17 2.05 -12.96
CA SER A 419 8.76 0.66 -13.22
C SER A 419 7.97 0.51 -14.53
N SER A 420 8.09 -0.65 -15.17
CA SER A 420 7.40 -1.01 -16.43
C SER A 420 5.99 -1.59 -16.25
N GLY A 421 5.51 -1.71 -15.01
CA GLY A 421 4.34 -2.54 -14.66
C GLY A 421 4.67 -4.03 -14.61
N SER A 422 3.90 -4.77 -13.81
CA SER A 422 3.98 -6.22 -13.59
C SER A 422 2.68 -6.69 -12.91
N PHE A 423 2.55 -7.95 -12.48
CA PHE A 423 1.40 -8.38 -11.66
C PHE A 423 1.83 -8.75 -10.23
N SER A 424 2.71 -7.94 -9.64
CA SER A 424 3.39 -8.23 -8.36
C SER A 424 2.97 -7.32 -7.19
N SER A 425 1.80 -6.67 -7.26
CA SER A 425 1.33 -5.75 -6.21
C SER A 425 0.82 -6.43 -4.94
N LEU A 426 0.54 -5.65 -3.88
CA LEU A 426 0.03 -6.21 -2.63
C LEU A 426 -1.34 -6.89 -2.84
N ALA A 427 -2.22 -6.27 -3.62
CA ALA A 427 -3.50 -6.86 -3.99
C ALA A 427 -3.33 -8.17 -4.78
N ASP A 428 -2.35 -8.22 -5.68
CA ASP A 428 -1.99 -9.42 -6.44
C ASP A 428 -1.47 -10.54 -5.52
N GLN A 429 -0.47 -10.26 -4.67
CA GLN A 429 0.09 -11.27 -3.75
C GLN A 429 -0.95 -11.74 -2.73
N VAL A 430 -1.75 -10.85 -2.14
CA VAL A 430 -2.83 -11.23 -1.20
C VAL A 430 -3.87 -12.12 -1.89
N ALA A 431 -4.16 -11.88 -3.18
CA ALA A 431 -5.07 -12.74 -3.93
C ALA A 431 -4.51 -14.16 -4.12
N ALA A 432 -3.20 -14.32 -4.32
CA ALA A 432 -2.54 -15.63 -4.35
C ALA A 432 -2.53 -16.32 -2.98
N GLU A 433 -2.14 -15.61 -1.92
CA GLU A 433 -1.99 -16.17 -0.57
C GLU A 433 -3.32 -16.55 0.10
N LEU A 434 -4.42 -15.92 -0.32
CA LEU A 434 -5.77 -16.25 0.12
C LEU A 434 -6.56 -17.13 -0.88
N GLN A 435 -6.08 -17.28 -2.12
CA GLN A 435 -6.87 -17.80 -3.25
C GLN A 435 -8.24 -17.10 -3.33
N ALA A 436 -8.26 -15.77 -3.20
CA ALA A 436 -9.48 -14.96 -3.16
C ALA A 436 -9.17 -13.56 -3.68
N ILE A 437 -9.92 -13.07 -4.69
CA ILE A 437 -9.68 -11.74 -5.25
C ILE A 437 -10.30 -10.69 -4.31
N PRO A 438 -9.51 -9.74 -3.77
CA PRO A 438 -10.04 -8.65 -2.96
C PRO A 438 -10.63 -7.51 -3.81
N ASP A 439 -11.52 -6.74 -3.22
CA ASP A 439 -11.79 -5.37 -3.69
C ASP A 439 -10.60 -4.46 -3.34
N VAL A 440 -10.33 -3.44 -4.16
CA VAL A 440 -9.18 -2.53 -3.98
C VAL A 440 -9.57 -1.05 -4.07
N LEU A 441 -9.45 -0.36 -2.94
CA LEU A 441 -9.68 1.07 -2.77
C LEU A 441 -8.37 1.80 -2.49
N SER A 442 -7.53 1.91 -3.52
CA SER A 442 -6.29 2.71 -3.51
C SER A 442 -6.61 4.16 -3.89
N VAL A 443 -6.09 5.13 -3.12
CA VAL A 443 -6.13 6.57 -3.46
C VAL A 443 -4.72 7.16 -3.41
N PRO A 444 -4.14 7.60 -4.54
CA PRO A 444 -2.80 8.18 -4.55
C PRO A 444 -2.65 9.38 -3.60
N GLY A 445 -1.55 9.42 -2.84
CA GLY A 445 -1.15 10.56 -2.01
C GLY A 445 -1.81 10.68 -0.62
N ASP A 446 -2.87 9.93 -0.31
CA ASP A 446 -3.44 9.90 1.05
C ASP A 446 -4.12 8.56 1.36
N GLY A 447 -3.44 7.72 2.17
CA GLY A 447 -4.03 6.48 2.68
C GLY A 447 -4.94 6.66 3.90
N ARG A 448 -4.99 7.87 4.47
CA ARG A 448 -5.66 8.15 5.76
C ARG A 448 -7.12 8.57 5.59
N ASN A 449 -7.39 9.66 4.87
CA ASN A 449 -8.71 10.29 4.82
C ASN A 449 -9.43 9.96 3.52
N ALA A 450 -8.75 10.03 2.38
CA ALA A 450 -9.38 9.94 1.07
C ALA A 450 -10.12 8.61 0.78
N PRO A 451 -9.62 7.41 1.17
CA PRO A 451 -10.38 6.16 1.08
C PRO A 451 -11.66 6.20 1.94
N ARG A 452 -11.58 6.74 3.18
CA ARG A 452 -12.72 6.85 4.09
C ARG A 452 -13.77 7.84 3.58
N LEU A 453 -13.34 8.99 3.06
CA LEU A 453 -14.20 9.99 2.41
C LEU A 453 -14.83 9.46 1.12
N ARG A 454 -14.18 8.53 0.41
CA ARG A 454 -14.79 7.81 -0.72
C ARG A 454 -15.87 6.83 -0.25
N ILE A 455 -15.59 5.99 0.76
CA ILE A 455 -16.60 5.10 1.38
C ILE A 455 -17.81 5.90 1.88
N MET A 456 -17.59 7.02 2.59
CA MET A 456 -18.65 7.89 3.09
C MET A 456 -19.56 8.39 1.97
N ARG A 457 -18.98 8.94 0.88
CA ARG A 457 -19.73 9.44 -0.27
C ARG A 457 -20.50 8.32 -0.97
N GLU A 458 -19.84 7.19 -1.19
CA GLU A 458 -20.44 6.02 -1.84
C GLU A 458 -21.64 5.49 -1.02
N ARG A 459 -21.50 5.28 0.29
CA ARG A 459 -22.60 4.87 1.17
C ARG A 459 -23.72 5.90 1.24
N THR A 460 -23.41 7.19 1.34
CA THR A 460 -24.41 8.26 1.37
C THR A 460 -25.22 8.30 0.06
N SER A 461 -24.60 7.95 -1.07
CA SER A 461 -25.26 7.79 -2.38
C SER A 461 -25.85 6.39 -2.62
N GLY A 462 -25.98 5.54 -1.60
CA GLY A 462 -26.53 4.18 -1.72
C GLY A 462 -25.67 3.19 -2.50
N ARG A 463 -24.38 3.49 -2.74
CA ARG A 463 -23.43 2.61 -3.45
C ARG A 463 -22.75 1.61 -2.51
N GLY A 464 -22.46 0.43 -3.05
CA GLY A 464 -22.19 -0.78 -2.28
C GLY A 464 -20.73 -1.13 -1.96
N THR A 465 -19.83 -0.17 -1.75
CA THR A 465 -18.39 -0.44 -1.49
C THR A 465 -18.13 -1.26 -0.23
N LEU A 466 -19.08 -1.30 0.72
CA LEU A 466 -19.06 -2.18 1.90
C LEU A 466 -20.15 -3.28 1.87
N THR A 467 -20.83 -3.48 0.74
CA THR A 467 -21.93 -4.45 0.65
C THR A 467 -21.39 -5.87 0.65
N GLY A 468 -21.53 -6.59 1.76
CA GLY A 468 -21.04 -7.97 1.89
C GLY A 468 -19.60 -8.08 2.39
N THR A 469 -18.84 -6.99 2.43
CA THR A 469 -17.50 -6.91 3.03
C THR A 469 -17.51 -7.38 4.49
N LYS A 470 -16.50 -8.17 4.88
CA LYS A 470 -16.32 -8.70 6.24
C LYS A 470 -14.96 -8.38 6.84
N ALA A 471 -13.93 -8.19 6.03
CA ALA A 471 -12.65 -7.64 6.48
C ALA A 471 -12.22 -6.47 5.59
N ILE A 472 -11.67 -5.46 6.25
CA ILE A 472 -10.98 -4.34 5.61
C ILE A 472 -9.51 -4.39 6.05
N VAL A 473 -8.63 -4.56 5.08
CA VAL A 473 -7.18 -4.45 5.24
C VAL A 473 -6.80 -3.01 4.90
N TRP A 474 -6.54 -2.22 5.92
CA TRP A 474 -6.20 -0.81 5.79
C TRP A 474 -4.68 -0.63 5.79
N VAL A 475 -4.13 -0.36 4.61
CA VAL A 475 -2.69 -0.19 4.39
C VAL A 475 -2.36 1.29 4.41
N ILE A 476 -1.42 1.69 5.27
CA ILE A 476 -0.95 3.08 5.37
C ILE A 476 0.57 3.10 5.59
N PRO A 477 1.29 4.14 5.13
CA PRO A 477 2.62 4.44 5.63
C PRO A 477 2.61 4.55 7.16
N MET A 478 3.57 3.95 7.85
CA MET A 478 3.68 4.07 9.31
C MET A 478 3.94 5.53 9.76
N THR A 479 4.57 6.32 8.90
CA THR A 479 4.72 7.78 9.05
C THR A 479 3.37 8.51 9.19
N ASP A 480 2.30 8.00 8.56
CA ASP A 480 0.98 8.62 8.66
C ASP A 480 0.39 8.55 10.07
N LEU A 481 0.81 7.59 10.90
CA LEU A 481 0.39 7.54 12.31
C LEU A 481 0.87 8.76 13.11
N ALA A 482 1.98 9.39 12.72
CA ALA A 482 2.51 10.62 13.34
C ALA A 482 1.93 11.92 12.73
N SER A 483 1.01 11.81 11.76
CA SER A 483 0.41 12.97 11.11
C SER A 483 -0.61 13.66 12.01
N ALA A 484 -0.65 15.00 11.99
CA ALA A 484 -1.75 15.78 12.56
C ALA A 484 -2.98 15.85 11.64
N ALA A 485 -2.85 15.48 10.36
CA ALA A 485 -3.86 15.69 9.33
C ALA A 485 -4.99 14.63 9.31
N TRP A 486 -5.22 13.91 10.42
CA TRP A 486 -6.30 12.92 10.51
C TRP A 486 -7.65 13.59 10.74
N GLN A 487 -8.59 13.33 9.84
CA GLN A 487 -9.95 13.85 9.93
C GLN A 487 -10.91 12.81 10.51
N GLN A 488 -11.84 13.24 11.37
CA GLN A 488 -12.99 12.40 11.70
C GLN A 488 -13.89 12.28 10.47
N VAL A 489 -14.29 11.05 10.12
CA VAL A 489 -15.09 10.76 8.92
C VAL A 489 -16.17 9.76 9.31
N PRO A 490 -17.47 10.09 9.21
CA PRO A 490 -18.54 9.14 9.42
C PRO A 490 -18.64 8.16 8.23
N LEU A 491 -19.18 6.96 8.43
CA LEU A 491 -19.41 6.00 7.35
C LEU A 491 -20.52 6.42 6.37
N GLN A 492 -21.41 7.31 6.77
CA GLN A 492 -22.47 7.88 5.94
C GLN A 492 -22.93 9.19 6.55
N LEU A 493 -23.39 10.14 5.72
CA LEU A 493 -24.05 11.35 6.21
C LEU A 493 -25.52 11.03 6.48
N SER A 494 -25.98 11.27 7.72
CA SER A 494 -27.39 11.24 8.08
C SER A 494 -27.98 12.64 8.03
N PHE A 495 -28.79 12.92 7.01
CA PHE A 495 -29.61 14.14 6.98
C PHE A 495 -30.86 13.91 7.83
N SER A 496 -30.91 14.49 9.02
CA SER A 496 -32.17 14.60 9.78
C SER A 496 -32.96 15.77 9.22
N LEU A 497 -34.20 15.51 8.80
CA LEU A 497 -35.14 16.52 8.32
C LEU A 497 -35.71 17.37 9.48
N ASP A 498 -35.41 17.00 10.73
CA ASP A 498 -35.80 17.73 11.95
C ASP A 498 -34.78 18.82 12.33
N GLN A 499 -33.69 18.95 11.56
CA GLN A 499 -32.82 20.13 11.62
C GLN A 499 -33.63 21.34 11.10
N PRO A 500 -33.83 22.42 11.89
CA PRO A 500 -34.56 23.58 11.41
C PRO A 500 -33.86 24.18 10.20
N GLU A 501 -34.64 24.71 9.24
CA GLU A 501 -34.11 25.33 8.03
C GLU A 501 -32.96 26.29 8.37
N ILE A 502 -31.81 26.06 7.74
CA ILE A 502 -30.70 27.00 7.78
C ILE A 502 -31.16 28.23 7.02
N MET A 503 -31.76 29.19 7.75
CA MET A 503 -32.08 30.50 7.22
C MET A 503 -30.76 31.21 6.89
N LEU A 504 -30.36 31.08 5.63
CA LEU A 504 -29.35 31.93 4.99
C LEU A 504 -29.84 33.37 5.09
N ARG A 505 -29.18 34.15 5.95
CA ARG A 505 -29.34 35.61 6.05
C ARG A 505 -28.38 36.31 5.08
#